data_AF-A0A2T7SUT0-F1
#
_entry.id   AF-A0A2T7SUT0-F1
#
_cell.length_a   1.000
_cell.length_b   1.000
_cell.length_c   1.000
_cell.angle_alpha   90.00
_cell.angle_beta   90.00
_cell.angle_gamma   90.00
#
_symmetry.space_group_name_H-M   'P 1'
#
loop_
_entity.id
_entity.type
_entity.pdbx_description
1 polymer ?
#
loop_
_entity_poly.entity_id
_entity_poly.type
_entity_poly.pdbx_seq_one_letter_code
_entity_poly.pdbx_strand_id
1 'polypeptide(L)'
;MTPHRIDGKKNTGSEVILGTDTDEWIYPLGGSDTVDGRGGYDTLVVEWASSNFEINAYPGIVYMDTISGASSADKVTLLNVEAVQFPDKTVLLYQNQNFTDGLGSEQLVGNWGLDTVTYKGARQDYTVTLSTAGADVRDNKGSNGTDRLVQIERIHFSDMSLALDMKGHAGEVLQILGAVFGAGAIRDKVYVGIGLHYLDQLNFTATELMALALNVRLGDQVTNPAEVVRTLYQNVVGVLPTATVQQEFVALIESGQHTPVSLAMLAAQTSLNLTQIGLMGTPAVPLEYVSPAA
;
A
#
# COMPACT_ATOMS: atom_id res chain seq x y z
N MET A 1 -18.54 14.41 -16.81
CA MET A 1 -17.88 15.65 -17.28
C MET A 1 -16.66 15.21 -18.08
N THR A 2 -16.23 15.97 -19.08
CA THR A 2 -14.97 15.67 -19.78
C THR A 2 -13.82 15.89 -18.80
N PRO A 3 -12.87 14.94 -18.64
CA PRO A 3 -11.69 15.12 -17.81
C PRO A 3 -10.92 16.40 -18.17
N HIS A 4 -10.30 17.03 -17.18
CA HIS A 4 -9.50 18.23 -17.39
C HIS A 4 -8.19 17.88 -18.10
N ARG A 5 -7.76 18.68 -19.08
CA ARG A 5 -6.50 18.44 -19.80
C ARG A 5 -5.33 19.16 -19.14
N ILE A 6 -4.24 18.44 -18.92
CA ILE A 6 -2.94 18.99 -18.50
C ILE A 6 -1.89 18.64 -19.55
N ASP A 7 -1.16 19.64 -20.02
CA ASP A 7 -0.04 19.46 -20.95
C ASP A 7 1.29 19.74 -20.24
N GLY A 8 2.27 18.87 -20.49
CA GLY A 8 3.68 19.13 -20.25
C GLY A 8 4.15 20.35 -21.04
N LYS A 9 5.32 20.87 -20.68
CA LYS A 9 5.94 22.04 -21.31
C LYS A 9 7.13 21.67 -22.19
N LYS A 10 7.66 20.46 -22.05
CA LYS A 10 8.86 19.99 -22.73
C LYS A 10 8.53 18.77 -23.60
N ASN A 11 9.29 18.62 -24.66
CA ASN A 11 9.29 17.45 -25.53
C ASN A 11 10.61 16.67 -25.46
N THR A 12 11.56 17.14 -24.64
CA THR A 12 12.88 16.56 -24.38
C THR A 12 13.37 17.01 -22.99
N GLY A 13 14.26 16.22 -22.38
CA GLY A 13 14.72 16.48 -21.00
C GLY A 13 13.69 16.04 -19.97
N SER A 14 13.73 16.62 -18.76
CA SER A 14 12.83 16.24 -17.66
C SER A 14 12.04 17.42 -17.13
N GLU A 15 10.78 17.18 -16.77
CA GLU A 15 10.00 18.05 -15.91
C GLU A 15 9.12 17.27 -14.91
N VAL A 16 8.50 18.03 -14.00
CA VAL A 16 7.51 17.51 -13.05
C VAL A 16 6.15 18.07 -13.43
N ILE A 17 5.20 17.19 -13.73
CA ILE A 17 3.83 17.50 -14.10
C ILE A 17 2.94 17.10 -12.93
N LEU A 18 2.20 18.06 -12.39
CA LEU A 18 1.36 17.88 -11.21
C LEU A 18 -0.11 18.04 -11.61
N GLY A 19 -0.90 17.01 -11.33
CA GLY A 19 -2.35 17.02 -11.42
C GLY A 19 -3.01 17.71 -10.23
N THR A 20 -4.31 17.49 -10.10
CA THR A 20 -5.16 18.05 -9.05
C THR A 20 -5.93 16.94 -8.34
N ASP A 21 -6.98 17.26 -7.59
CA ASP A 21 -7.82 16.23 -6.95
C ASP A 21 -9.02 15.83 -7.84
N THR A 22 -8.94 16.10 -9.16
CA THR A 22 -10.00 15.80 -10.14
C THR A 22 -9.48 14.91 -11.26
N ASP A 23 -10.38 14.36 -12.09
CA ASP A 23 -9.99 13.48 -13.19
C ASP A 23 -9.29 14.27 -14.32
N GLU A 24 -8.02 13.95 -14.61
CA GLU A 24 -7.27 14.58 -15.69
C GLU A 24 -6.80 13.64 -16.83
N TRP A 25 -6.66 14.23 -18.01
CA TRP A 25 -5.89 13.69 -19.12
C TRP A 25 -4.56 14.45 -19.22
N ILE A 26 -3.46 13.75 -18.93
CA ILE A 26 -2.13 14.33 -18.78
C ILE A 26 -1.27 13.96 -19.98
N TYR A 27 -0.79 14.95 -20.71
CA TYR A 27 0.01 14.81 -21.92
C TYR A 27 1.45 15.23 -21.62
N PRO A 28 2.41 14.31 -21.42
CA PRO A 28 3.79 14.68 -21.08
C PRO A 28 4.57 15.29 -22.26
N LEU A 29 4.12 15.08 -23.50
CA LEU A 29 4.73 15.57 -24.74
C LEU A 29 6.16 15.06 -25.06
N GLY A 30 6.77 14.26 -24.17
CA GLY A 30 8.00 13.50 -24.39
C GLY A 30 9.16 13.95 -23.48
N GLY A 31 10.17 13.09 -23.34
CA GLY A 31 11.24 13.28 -22.35
C GLY A 31 11.10 12.36 -21.15
N SER A 32 11.96 12.56 -20.15
CA SER A 32 12.00 11.78 -18.91
C SER A 32 11.29 12.53 -17.79
N ASP A 33 9.96 12.50 -17.79
CA ASP A 33 9.16 13.31 -16.88
C ASP A 33 8.74 12.56 -15.61
N THR A 34 8.40 13.30 -14.57
CA THR A 34 7.67 12.78 -13.42
C THR A 34 6.27 13.34 -13.44
N VAL A 35 5.27 12.48 -13.49
CA VAL A 35 3.86 12.84 -13.46
C VAL A 35 3.27 12.37 -12.15
N ASP A 36 2.64 13.28 -11.42
CA ASP A 36 1.88 12.98 -10.21
C ASP A 36 0.44 13.44 -10.43
N GLY A 37 -0.48 12.50 -10.67
CA GLY A 37 -1.89 12.82 -10.90
C GLY A 37 -2.59 13.39 -9.66
N ARG A 38 -2.09 12.99 -8.47
CA ARG A 38 -2.65 13.25 -7.13
C ARG A 38 -3.98 12.53 -6.88
N GLY A 39 -5.11 13.21 -6.99
CA GLY A 39 -6.42 12.63 -6.65
C GLY A 39 -7.35 12.67 -7.84
N GLY A 40 -8.35 11.79 -7.86
CA GLY A 40 -9.21 11.62 -9.04
C GLY A 40 -8.78 10.41 -9.86
N TYR A 41 -9.31 10.29 -11.08
CA TYR A 41 -8.94 9.27 -12.05
C TYR A 41 -8.12 9.91 -13.18
N ASP A 42 -6.82 9.72 -13.14
CA ASP A 42 -5.86 10.33 -14.06
C ASP A 42 -5.41 9.37 -15.15
N THR A 43 -5.36 9.90 -16.36
CA THR A 43 -4.92 9.16 -17.54
C THR A 43 -3.73 9.85 -18.17
N LEU A 44 -2.56 9.21 -18.16
CA LEU A 44 -1.45 9.64 -18.99
C LEU A 44 -1.75 9.31 -20.44
N VAL A 45 -1.71 10.31 -21.32
CA VAL A 45 -1.93 10.12 -22.76
C VAL A 45 -0.60 10.15 -23.47
N VAL A 46 -0.26 9.01 -24.08
CA VAL A 46 0.96 8.81 -24.85
C VAL A 46 0.57 8.72 -26.32
N GLU A 47 1.11 9.61 -27.16
CA GLU A 47 0.72 9.71 -28.57
C GLU A 47 1.50 8.75 -29.49
N TRP A 48 2.34 7.88 -28.93
CA TRP A 48 3.11 6.87 -29.63
C TRP A 48 2.55 5.47 -29.37
N ALA A 49 2.82 4.52 -30.27
CA ALA A 49 2.34 3.14 -30.13
C ALA A 49 2.87 2.47 -28.86
N SER A 50 2.04 1.68 -28.20
CA SER A 50 2.39 1.01 -26.95
C SER A 50 3.56 0.03 -27.07
N SER A 51 3.84 -0.48 -28.27
CA SER A 51 5.00 -1.34 -28.56
C SER A 51 6.36 -0.66 -28.37
N ASN A 52 6.38 0.67 -28.23
CA ASN A 52 7.61 1.43 -28.00
C ASN A 52 7.95 1.58 -26.51
N PHE A 53 7.10 1.06 -25.61
CA PHE A 53 7.22 1.30 -24.18
C PHE A 53 7.17 0.00 -23.39
N GLU A 54 7.96 -0.02 -22.33
CA GLU A 54 7.88 -1.00 -21.26
C GLU A 54 7.32 -0.31 -20.02
N ILE A 55 6.25 -0.85 -19.43
CA ILE A 55 5.65 -0.30 -18.21
C ILE A 55 5.95 -1.26 -17.06
N ASN A 56 6.68 -0.76 -16.06
CA ASN A 56 7.08 -1.46 -14.86
C ASN A 56 6.50 -0.76 -13.62
N ALA A 57 5.53 -1.39 -12.97
CA ALA A 57 4.93 -0.87 -11.75
C ALA A 57 5.62 -1.41 -10.49
N TYR A 58 5.77 -0.53 -9.51
CA TYR A 58 6.24 -0.79 -8.16
C TYR A 58 5.20 -0.21 -7.17
N PRO A 59 5.17 -0.64 -5.89
CA PRO A 59 4.25 -0.06 -4.92
C PRO A 59 4.34 1.47 -4.89
N GLY A 60 3.22 2.14 -5.21
CA GLY A 60 3.09 3.60 -5.24
C GLY A 60 3.77 4.33 -6.41
N ILE A 61 4.44 3.65 -7.36
CA ILE A 61 5.16 4.30 -8.47
C ILE A 61 5.21 3.42 -9.72
N VAL A 62 4.96 3.99 -10.88
CA VAL A 62 5.08 3.30 -12.17
C VAL A 62 6.17 3.93 -13.00
N TYR A 63 7.03 3.11 -13.61
CA TYR A 63 7.99 3.55 -14.59
C TYR A 63 7.54 3.12 -15.97
N MET A 64 7.62 4.05 -16.93
CA MET A 64 7.41 3.79 -18.33
C MET A 64 8.68 4.17 -19.07
N ASP A 65 9.39 3.16 -19.54
CA ASP A 65 10.67 3.29 -20.23
C ASP A 65 10.46 3.11 -21.74
N THR A 66 11.18 3.88 -22.55
CA THR A 66 11.23 3.63 -24.00
C THR A 66 12.07 2.39 -24.31
N ILE A 67 11.52 1.49 -25.12
CA ILE A 67 12.26 0.31 -25.61
C ILE A 67 13.28 0.81 -26.67
N SER A 68 14.54 0.39 -26.52
CA SER A 68 15.69 0.94 -27.26
C SER A 68 15.46 1.06 -28.78
N GLY A 69 15.69 2.26 -29.34
CA GLY A 69 15.60 2.54 -30.79
C GLY A 69 14.69 3.71 -31.17
N ALA A 70 13.90 4.23 -30.23
CA ALA A 70 13.07 5.42 -30.40
C ALA A 70 13.50 6.50 -29.40
N SER A 71 14.28 7.50 -29.86
CA SER A 71 14.81 8.61 -29.01
C SER A 71 15.70 8.12 -27.86
N SER A 72 16.26 9.02 -27.05
CA SER A 72 17.00 8.71 -25.83
C SER A 72 16.26 7.72 -24.91
N ALA A 73 16.96 7.10 -23.96
CA ALA A 73 16.38 6.25 -22.91
C ALA A 73 15.50 7.10 -21.97
N ASP A 74 14.39 7.59 -22.53
CA ASP A 74 13.46 8.48 -21.88
C ASP A 74 12.60 7.64 -20.94
N LYS A 75 12.52 8.11 -19.70
CA LYS A 75 11.86 7.41 -18.61
C LYS A 75 10.81 8.31 -17.98
N VAL A 76 9.55 7.94 -18.12
CA VAL A 76 8.46 8.60 -17.42
C VAL A 76 8.22 7.88 -16.10
N THR A 77 8.16 8.65 -15.03
CA THR A 77 7.77 8.20 -13.69
C THR A 77 6.35 8.66 -13.43
N LEU A 78 5.46 7.77 -13.05
CA LEU A 78 4.06 8.05 -12.76
C LEU A 78 3.78 7.77 -11.28
N LEU A 79 3.12 8.70 -10.63
CA LEU A 79 2.62 8.64 -9.27
C LEU A 79 1.12 8.96 -9.34
N ASN A 80 0.27 8.19 -8.67
CA ASN A 80 -1.18 8.44 -8.64
C ASN A 80 -1.77 8.65 -10.05
N VAL A 81 -1.51 7.71 -10.97
CA VAL A 81 -2.09 7.71 -12.32
C VAL A 81 -2.73 6.34 -12.55
N GLU A 82 -3.99 6.33 -12.94
CA GLU A 82 -4.82 5.11 -13.02
C GLU A 82 -4.79 4.47 -14.39
N ALA A 83 -4.39 5.19 -15.45
CA ALA A 83 -4.29 4.62 -16.78
C ALA A 83 -3.21 5.28 -17.65
N VAL A 84 -2.69 4.51 -18.60
CA VAL A 84 -1.93 5.00 -19.75
C VAL A 84 -2.74 4.73 -21.00
N GLN A 85 -3.14 5.78 -21.69
CA GLN A 85 -3.79 5.71 -22.99
C GLN A 85 -2.75 5.84 -24.09
N PHE A 86 -2.56 4.78 -24.87
CA PHE A 86 -1.87 4.81 -26.16
C PHE A 86 -2.89 4.90 -27.31
N PRO A 87 -2.48 5.21 -28.55
CA PRO A 87 -3.38 5.21 -29.69
C PRO A 87 -3.90 3.81 -30.03
N ASP A 88 -3.15 2.76 -29.68
CA ASP A 88 -3.44 1.36 -29.98
C ASP A 88 -4.07 0.56 -28.82
N LYS A 89 -3.91 1.00 -27.57
CA LYS A 89 -4.56 0.39 -26.39
C LYS A 89 -4.58 1.31 -25.18
N THR A 90 -5.43 0.98 -24.20
CA THR A 90 -5.38 1.55 -22.85
C THR A 90 -4.77 0.51 -21.92
N VAL A 91 -3.79 0.92 -21.11
CA VAL A 91 -3.23 0.12 -20.03
C VAL A 91 -3.74 0.72 -18.73
N LEU A 92 -4.60 0.00 -18.01
CA LEU A 92 -5.09 0.43 -16.71
C LEU A 92 -3.99 0.15 -15.68
N LEU A 93 -3.49 1.20 -15.02
CA LEU A 93 -2.41 1.18 -14.04
C LEU A 93 -2.89 0.83 -12.62
N TYR A 94 -4.13 1.17 -12.29
CA TYR A 94 -4.76 0.87 -11.01
C TYR A 94 -6.23 0.48 -11.25
N GLN A 95 -6.53 -0.82 -11.23
CA GLN A 95 -7.91 -1.29 -11.14
C GLN A 95 -8.03 -2.51 -10.24
N ASN A 96 -8.70 -2.30 -9.11
CA ASN A 96 -9.05 -3.38 -8.19
C ASN A 96 -9.93 -4.41 -8.91
N GLN A 97 -9.42 -5.63 -9.02
CA GLN A 97 -10.14 -6.77 -9.58
C GLN A 97 -10.80 -7.57 -8.47
N ASN A 98 -12.03 -7.99 -8.71
CA ASN A 98 -12.78 -8.85 -7.80
C ASN A 98 -13.03 -10.19 -8.48
N PHE A 99 -12.41 -11.23 -7.94
CA PHE A 99 -12.60 -12.61 -8.37
C PHE A 99 -13.52 -13.34 -7.41
N THR A 100 -14.22 -14.36 -7.92
CA THR A 100 -14.93 -15.34 -7.11
C THR A 100 -14.40 -16.71 -7.48
N ASP A 101 -14.17 -17.56 -6.48
CA ASP A 101 -13.71 -18.93 -6.70
C ASP A 101 -14.67 -19.71 -7.61
N GLY A 102 -14.10 -20.37 -8.63
CA GLY A 102 -14.82 -21.19 -9.60
C GLY A 102 -14.75 -22.68 -9.25
N LEU A 103 -14.97 -23.53 -10.27
CA LEU A 103 -14.90 -24.98 -10.12
C LEU A 103 -13.57 -25.51 -10.66
N GLY A 104 -12.91 -26.31 -9.84
CA GLY A 104 -11.59 -26.89 -10.16
C GLY A 104 -10.46 -25.88 -10.00
N SER A 105 -9.23 -26.31 -10.32
CA SER A 105 -8.04 -25.47 -10.16
C SER A 105 -7.98 -24.32 -11.17
N GLU A 106 -7.84 -23.10 -10.67
CA GLU A 106 -7.76 -21.89 -11.48
C GLU A 106 -6.44 -21.13 -11.28
N GLN A 107 -6.07 -20.31 -12.27
CA GLN A 107 -5.04 -19.29 -12.09
C GLN A 107 -5.71 -17.92 -12.13
N LEU A 108 -5.62 -17.18 -11.03
CA LEU A 108 -6.18 -15.85 -10.87
C LEU A 108 -5.04 -14.83 -10.80
N VAL A 109 -5.09 -13.83 -11.69
CA VAL A 109 -4.03 -12.83 -11.84
C VAL A 109 -4.66 -11.45 -11.68
N GLY A 110 -4.40 -10.77 -10.56
CA GLY A 110 -4.99 -9.45 -10.26
C GLY A 110 -4.34 -8.29 -11.03
N ASN A 111 -3.06 -8.45 -11.40
CA ASN A 111 -2.26 -7.43 -12.04
C ASN A 111 -1.93 -6.27 -11.10
N TRP A 112 -2.59 -5.12 -11.23
CA TRP A 112 -2.29 -3.91 -10.46
C TRP A 112 -3.55 -3.37 -9.80
N GLY A 113 -3.37 -2.82 -8.61
CA GLY A 113 -4.45 -2.34 -7.77
C GLY A 113 -4.52 -3.18 -6.50
N LEU A 114 -5.66 -3.07 -5.81
CA LEU A 114 -5.99 -3.88 -4.66
C LEU A 114 -6.94 -5.00 -5.09
N ASP A 115 -6.37 -6.16 -5.38
CA ASP A 115 -7.14 -7.27 -5.94
C ASP A 115 -7.65 -8.22 -4.87
N THR A 116 -8.90 -8.63 -4.99
CA THR A 116 -9.60 -9.46 -4.01
C THR A 116 -10.14 -10.72 -4.65
N VAL A 117 -9.85 -11.88 -4.05
CA VAL A 117 -10.49 -13.15 -4.39
C VAL A 117 -11.46 -13.53 -3.28
N THR A 118 -12.71 -13.81 -3.63
CA THR A 118 -13.74 -14.26 -2.69
C THR A 118 -13.93 -15.77 -2.78
N TYR A 119 -13.78 -16.44 -1.63
CA TYR A 119 -14.09 -17.85 -1.40
C TYR A 119 -15.36 -17.95 -0.54
N LYS A 120 -16.31 -18.78 -0.97
CA LYS A 120 -17.64 -18.86 -0.33
C LYS A 120 -17.64 -19.54 1.04
N GLY A 121 -16.65 -20.36 1.35
CA GLY A 121 -16.56 -21.08 2.63
C GLY A 121 -15.83 -20.28 3.71
N ALA A 122 -15.80 -20.85 4.92
CA ALA A 122 -15.04 -20.28 6.04
C ALA A 122 -13.54 -20.50 5.86
N ARG A 123 -12.70 -19.63 6.42
CA ARG A 123 -11.23 -19.71 6.31
C ARG A 123 -10.69 -21.09 6.65
N GLN A 124 -11.22 -21.76 7.68
CA GLN A 124 -10.79 -23.10 8.11
C GLN A 124 -10.98 -24.20 7.05
N ASP A 125 -11.83 -23.95 6.04
CA ASP A 125 -12.14 -24.90 4.98
C ASP A 125 -11.10 -24.88 3.86
N TYR A 126 -10.14 -23.97 3.92
CA TYR A 126 -9.10 -23.77 2.91
C TYR A 126 -7.71 -23.88 3.51
N THR A 127 -6.75 -24.32 2.70
CA THR A 127 -5.31 -24.25 3.01
C THR A 127 -4.67 -23.23 2.11
N VAL A 128 -4.16 -22.15 2.70
CA VAL A 128 -3.45 -21.07 1.99
C VAL A 128 -1.95 -21.25 2.20
N THR A 129 -1.20 -21.36 1.11
CA THR A 129 0.26 -21.50 1.11
C THR A 129 0.88 -20.34 0.36
N LEU A 130 1.71 -19.53 1.01
CA LEU A 130 2.38 -18.39 0.37
C LEU A 130 3.69 -18.81 -0.31
N SER A 131 3.99 -18.17 -1.44
CA SER A 131 5.27 -18.25 -2.14
C SER A 131 5.70 -16.88 -2.64
N THR A 132 6.93 -16.77 -3.16
CA THR A 132 7.44 -15.51 -3.71
C THR A 132 6.67 -15.03 -4.94
N ALA A 133 5.92 -15.92 -5.60
CA ALA A 133 5.15 -15.61 -6.80
C ALA A 133 3.63 -15.45 -6.52
N GLY A 134 3.20 -15.40 -5.26
CA GLY A 134 1.80 -15.27 -4.86
C GLY A 134 1.35 -16.31 -3.84
N ALA A 135 0.14 -16.84 -3.98
CA ALA A 135 -0.44 -17.80 -3.03
C ALA A 135 -1.10 -18.99 -3.74
N ASP A 136 -1.09 -20.15 -3.09
CA ASP A 136 -1.90 -21.30 -3.50
C ASP A 136 -3.02 -21.51 -2.47
N VAL A 137 -4.26 -21.60 -2.93
CA VAL A 137 -5.44 -21.80 -2.08
C VAL A 137 -6.09 -23.13 -2.43
N ARG A 138 -6.03 -24.09 -1.51
CA ARG A 138 -6.63 -25.41 -1.68
C ARG A 138 -7.92 -25.52 -0.90
N ASP A 139 -9.01 -25.90 -1.55
CA ASP A 139 -10.25 -26.29 -0.90
C ASP A 139 -10.09 -27.68 -0.22
N ASN A 140 -10.36 -27.75 1.08
CA ASN A 140 -10.25 -28.99 1.87
C ASN A 140 -11.55 -29.78 1.95
N LYS A 141 -12.69 -29.20 1.54
CA LYS A 141 -14.02 -29.81 1.63
C LYS A 141 -14.60 -30.23 0.28
N GLY A 142 -14.21 -29.58 -0.81
CA GLY A 142 -14.84 -29.74 -2.12
C GLY A 142 -13.94 -30.30 -3.22
N SER A 143 -14.47 -30.23 -4.45
CA SER A 143 -13.81 -30.61 -5.70
C SER A 143 -13.10 -29.43 -6.37
N ASN A 144 -13.02 -28.27 -5.72
CA ASN A 144 -12.50 -27.04 -6.32
C ASN A 144 -10.97 -27.03 -6.47
N GLY A 145 -10.29 -28.12 -6.16
CA GLY A 145 -8.86 -28.27 -6.43
C GLY A 145 -8.02 -27.25 -5.65
N THR A 146 -6.96 -26.79 -6.30
CA THR A 146 -6.04 -25.77 -5.78
C THR A 146 -5.93 -24.62 -6.77
N ASP A 147 -6.24 -23.40 -6.32
CA ASP A 147 -6.08 -22.19 -7.10
C ASP A 147 -4.70 -21.59 -6.93
N ARG A 148 -4.21 -20.95 -7.99
CA ARG A 148 -2.98 -20.17 -8.02
C ARG A 148 -3.32 -18.68 -8.10
N LEU A 149 -3.05 -17.95 -7.03
CA LEU A 149 -3.20 -16.51 -6.95
C LEU A 149 -1.87 -15.83 -7.27
N VAL A 150 -1.87 -14.90 -8.22
CA VAL A 150 -0.71 -14.11 -8.65
C VAL A 150 -1.10 -12.63 -8.59
N GLN A 151 -0.31 -11.80 -7.90
CA GLN A 151 -0.62 -10.37 -7.72
C GLN A 151 -2.04 -10.19 -7.19
N ILE A 152 -2.32 -10.79 -6.03
CA ILE A 152 -3.57 -10.66 -5.29
C ILE A 152 -3.21 -10.20 -3.89
N GLU A 153 -3.87 -9.15 -3.40
CA GLU A 153 -3.58 -8.54 -2.11
C GLU A 153 -4.52 -9.04 -1.02
N ARG A 154 -5.75 -9.43 -1.38
CA ARG A 154 -6.80 -9.80 -0.42
C ARG A 154 -7.45 -11.14 -0.78
N ILE A 155 -7.70 -11.95 0.24
CA ILE A 155 -8.58 -13.13 0.15
C ILE A 155 -9.72 -12.93 1.13
N HIS A 156 -10.95 -12.98 0.64
CA HIS A 156 -12.15 -12.89 1.45
C HIS A 156 -12.78 -14.28 1.62
N PHE A 157 -13.03 -14.69 2.86
CA PHE A 157 -13.79 -15.89 3.24
C PHE A 157 -15.11 -15.47 3.89
N SER A 158 -16.02 -16.42 4.09
CA SER A 158 -17.34 -16.13 4.68
C SER A 158 -17.30 -15.61 6.13
N ASP A 159 -16.22 -15.88 6.87
CA ASP A 159 -16.06 -15.55 8.29
C ASP A 159 -14.97 -14.51 8.58
N MET A 160 -14.01 -14.33 7.67
CA MET A 160 -12.90 -13.40 7.81
C MET A 160 -12.12 -13.21 6.50
N SER A 161 -11.07 -12.40 6.52
CA SER A 161 -10.21 -12.16 5.37
C SER A 161 -8.72 -12.33 5.68
N LEU A 162 -7.92 -12.45 4.63
CA LEU A 162 -6.46 -12.47 4.65
C LEU A 162 -5.91 -11.33 3.80
N ALA A 163 -4.90 -10.63 4.29
CA ALA A 163 -4.08 -9.72 3.52
C ALA A 163 -2.71 -10.35 3.20
N LEU A 164 -2.25 -10.22 1.96
CA LEU A 164 -1.06 -10.90 1.43
C LEU A 164 0.13 -9.95 1.20
N ASP A 165 -0.13 -8.65 1.12
CA ASP A 165 0.79 -7.56 0.81
C ASP A 165 1.58 -7.09 2.04
N MET A 166 2.42 -7.97 2.62
CA MET A 166 3.28 -7.59 3.75
C MET A 166 4.29 -6.48 3.44
N LYS A 167 4.45 -6.13 2.15
CA LYS A 167 5.26 -5.00 1.66
C LYS A 167 4.40 -3.79 1.22
N GLY A 168 3.07 -3.89 1.31
CA GLY A 168 2.10 -2.84 1.03
C GLY A 168 1.31 -2.49 2.29
N HIS A 169 0.01 -2.21 2.13
CA HIS A 169 -0.86 -1.69 3.19
C HIS A 169 -0.89 -2.61 4.43
N ALA A 170 -0.90 -3.93 4.27
CA ALA A 170 -0.85 -4.82 5.44
C ALA A 170 0.44 -4.66 6.26
N GLY A 171 1.58 -4.47 5.59
CA GLY A 171 2.85 -4.17 6.25
C GLY A 171 2.83 -2.84 6.99
N GLU A 172 2.24 -1.80 6.39
CA GLU A 172 2.10 -0.47 6.99
C GLU A 172 1.19 -0.50 8.23
N VAL A 173 0.06 -1.20 8.16
CA VAL A 173 -0.83 -1.42 9.31
C VAL A 173 -0.09 -2.10 10.46
N LEU A 174 0.67 -3.16 10.18
CA LEU A 174 1.46 -3.85 11.20
C LEU A 174 2.50 -2.93 11.86
N GLN A 175 3.20 -2.11 11.07
CA GLN A 175 4.17 -1.15 11.58
C GLN A 175 3.53 -0.15 12.53
N ILE A 176 2.39 0.44 12.13
CA ILE A 176 1.64 1.42 12.91
C ILE A 176 1.09 0.79 14.19
N LEU A 177 0.46 -0.37 14.09
CA LEU A 177 -0.08 -1.09 15.26
C LEU A 177 1.04 -1.47 16.23
N GLY A 178 2.15 -2.00 15.74
CA GLY A 178 3.31 -2.36 16.54
C GLY A 178 3.90 -1.18 17.32
N ALA A 179 4.03 -0.03 16.66
CA ALA A 179 4.58 1.18 17.29
C ALA A 179 3.62 1.83 18.30
N VAL A 180 2.34 1.91 17.98
CA VAL A 180 1.37 2.70 18.76
C VAL A 180 0.64 1.88 19.83
N PHE A 181 0.33 0.62 19.53
CA PHE A 181 -0.44 -0.28 20.41
C PHE A 181 0.38 -1.47 20.91
N GLY A 182 1.60 -1.67 20.41
CA GLY A 182 2.51 -2.75 20.79
C GLY A 182 2.31 -4.02 19.96
N ALA A 183 3.30 -4.91 20.00
CA ALA A 183 3.33 -6.12 19.18
C ALA A 183 2.13 -7.08 19.38
N GLY A 184 1.43 -7.01 20.51
CA GLY A 184 0.21 -7.80 20.74
C GLY A 184 -0.97 -7.36 19.85
N ALA A 185 -1.04 -6.08 19.50
CA ALA A 185 -2.16 -5.50 18.75
C ALA A 185 -2.27 -6.03 17.32
N ILE A 186 -1.16 -6.53 16.74
CA ILE A 186 -1.16 -7.08 15.38
C ILE A 186 -1.99 -8.37 15.26
N ARG A 187 -2.33 -9.00 16.38
CA ARG A 187 -3.16 -10.21 16.42
C ARG A 187 -4.64 -9.90 16.61
N ASP A 188 -4.99 -8.63 16.85
CA ASP A 188 -6.35 -8.19 16.92
C ASP A 188 -6.88 -7.95 15.49
N LYS A 189 -7.66 -8.91 15.01
CA LYS A 189 -8.24 -8.92 13.66
C LYS A 189 -9.09 -7.68 13.37
N VAL A 190 -9.69 -7.08 14.40
CA VAL A 190 -10.52 -5.87 14.25
C VAL A 190 -9.61 -4.67 14.04
N TYR A 191 -8.52 -4.54 14.83
CA TYR A 191 -7.59 -3.42 14.67
C TYR A 191 -6.88 -3.48 13.31
N VAL A 192 -6.48 -4.68 12.89
CA VAL A 192 -5.92 -4.88 11.55
C VAL A 192 -6.94 -4.49 10.48
N GLY A 193 -8.18 -4.95 10.61
CA GLY A 193 -9.23 -4.64 9.63
C GLY A 193 -9.59 -3.16 9.55
N ILE A 194 -9.59 -2.46 10.69
CA ILE A 194 -9.76 -1.00 10.73
C ILE A 194 -8.61 -0.33 9.97
N GLY A 195 -7.36 -0.68 10.29
CA GLY A 195 -6.19 -0.11 9.62
C GLY A 195 -6.22 -0.32 8.10
N LEU A 196 -6.52 -1.54 7.68
CA LEU A 196 -6.66 -1.89 6.26
C LEU A 196 -7.80 -1.11 5.61
N HIS A 197 -8.97 -0.99 6.25
CA HIS A 197 -10.09 -0.22 5.72
C HIS A 197 -9.72 1.25 5.42
N TYR A 198 -8.97 1.89 6.32
CA TYR A 198 -8.53 3.27 6.10
C TYR A 198 -7.60 3.40 4.87
N LEU A 199 -6.62 2.51 4.74
CA LEU A 199 -5.68 2.55 3.60
C LEU A 199 -6.33 2.09 2.29
N ASP A 200 -7.11 1.02 2.34
CA ASP A 200 -7.66 0.34 1.16
C ASP A 200 -8.89 1.04 0.59
N GLN A 201 -9.72 1.66 1.43
CA GLN A 201 -11.06 2.12 1.03
C GLN A 201 -11.33 3.60 1.29
N LEU A 202 -10.62 4.21 2.24
CA LEU A 202 -10.80 5.62 2.60
C LEU A 202 -9.66 6.52 2.07
N ASN A 203 -8.75 5.96 1.27
CA ASN A 203 -7.60 6.64 0.67
C ASN A 203 -6.69 7.35 1.68
N PHE A 204 -6.57 6.80 2.89
CA PHE A 204 -5.61 7.32 3.85
C PHE A 204 -4.19 7.01 3.40
N THR A 205 -3.30 7.97 3.59
CA THR A 205 -1.86 7.71 3.62
C THR A 205 -1.46 7.03 4.93
N ALA A 206 -0.33 6.34 4.95
CA ALA A 206 0.24 5.79 6.19
C ALA A 206 0.47 6.86 7.28
N THR A 207 0.77 8.10 6.88
CA THR A 207 0.95 9.24 7.81
C THR A 207 -0.37 9.64 8.46
N GLU A 208 -1.46 9.69 7.71
CA GLU A 208 -2.81 9.99 8.23
C GLU A 208 -3.30 8.86 9.14
N LEU A 209 -3.06 7.60 8.76
CA LEU A 209 -3.37 6.46 9.61
C LEU A 209 -2.56 6.48 10.92
N MET A 210 -1.27 6.84 10.86
CA MET A 210 -0.45 7.01 12.06
C MET A 210 -0.98 8.12 12.97
N ALA A 211 -1.36 9.27 12.40
CA ALA A 211 -1.97 10.36 13.16
C ALA A 211 -3.27 9.92 13.84
N LEU A 212 -4.13 9.18 13.13
CA LEU A 212 -5.34 8.60 13.69
C LEU A 212 -5.03 7.62 14.83
N ALA A 213 -4.08 6.70 14.62
CA ALA A 213 -3.66 5.72 15.62
C ALA A 213 -3.17 6.39 16.91
N LEU A 214 -2.32 7.42 16.79
CA LEU A 214 -1.84 8.19 17.94
C LEU A 214 -2.98 8.88 18.69
N ASN A 215 -3.91 9.53 17.96
CA ASN A 215 -5.08 10.16 18.56
C ASN A 215 -5.96 9.15 19.30
N VAL A 216 -6.22 7.99 18.71
CA VAL A 216 -7.00 6.90 19.35
C VAL A 216 -6.30 6.40 20.62
N ARG A 217 -4.97 6.26 20.58
CA ARG A 217 -4.21 5.73 21.71
C ARG A 217 -4.04 6.71 22.87
N LEU A 218 -3.79 7.98 22.56
CA LEU A 218 -3.36 8.98 23.54
C LEU A 218 -4.45 10.01 23.88
N GLY A 219 -5.48 10.16 23.05
CA GLY A 219 -6.46 11.24 23.16
C GLY A 219 -5.77 12.60 23.26
N ASP A 220 -6.18 13.42 24.21
CA ASP A 220 -5.61 14.77 24.44
C ASP A 220 -4.08 14.74 24.71
N GLN A 221 -3.55 13.62 25.21
CA GLN A 221 -2.11 13.46 25.49
C GLN A 221 -1.25 13.33 24.23
N VAL A 222 -1.85 13.22 23.04
CA VAL A 222 -1.10 13.24 21.77
C VAL A 222 -0.30 14.54 21.58
N THR A 223 -0.75 15.63 22.21
CA THR A 223 -0.07 16.94 22.20
C THR A 223 1.07 17.04 23.20
N ASN A 224 1.25 16.04 24.07
CA ASN A 224 2.32 15.98 25.06
C ASN A 224 3.49 15.14 24.51
N PRO A 225 4.63 15.75 24.11
CA PRO A 225 5.74 15.02 23.52
C PRO A 225 6.28 13.90 24.41
N ALA A 226 6.27 14.10 25.74
CA ALA A 226 6.77 13.12 26.68
C ALA A 226 5.91 11.84 26.65
N GLU A 227 4.58 11.96 26.54
CA GLU A 227 3.66 10.82 26.50
C GLU A 227 3.72 10.08 25.16
N VAL A 228 3.90 10.80 24.05
CA VAL A 228 4.14 10.22 22.72
C VAL A 228 5.42 9.37 22.76
N VAL A 229 6.54 9.95 23.19
CA VAL A 229 7.84 9.25 23.28
C VAL A 229 7.75 8.06 24.21
N ARG A 230 7.16 8.22 25.40
CA ARG A 230 7.00 7.14 26.39
C ARG A 230 6.25 5.95 25.79
N THR A 231 5.16 6.22 25.07
CA THR A 231 4.31 5.19 24.45
C THR A 231 5.04 4.45 23.35
N LEU A 232 5.62 5.20 22.40
CA LEU A 232 6.37 4.61 21.27
C LEU A 232 7.55 3.78 21.77
N TYR A 233 8.35 4.32 22.69
CA TYR A 233 9.54 3.65 23.20
C TYR A 233 9.18 2.36 23.94
N GLN A 234 8.15 2.38 24.79
CA GLN A 234 7.68 1.17 25.47
C GLN A 234 7.22 0.09 24.50
N ASN A 235 6.53 0.47 23.43
CA ASN A 235 5.99 -0.49 22.46
C ASN A 235 7.04 -1.02 21.50
N VAL A 236 8.03 -0.20 21.10
CA VAL A 236 9.07 -0.56 20.14
C VAL A 236 10.26 -1.24 20.81
N VAL A 237 10.64 -0.79 22.00
CA VAL A 237 11.81 -1.30 22.74
C VAL A 237 11.43 -2.34 23.80
N GLY A 238 10.17 -2.33 24.26
CA GLY A 238 9.67 -3.27 25.26
C GLY A 238 9.91 -2.84 26.72
N VAL A 239 10.54 -1.69 26.95
CA VAL A 239 10.77 -1.11 28.30
C VAL A 239 10.49 0.39 28.30
N LEU A 240 10.20 0.96 29.46
CA LEU A 240 10.03 2.41 29.59
C LEU A 240 11.38 3.12 29.35
N PRO A 241 11.40 4.27 28.67
CA PRO A 241 12.62 5.05 28.53
C PRO A 241 13.04 5.61 29.90
N THR A 242 14.35 5.75 30.12
CA THR A 242 14.85 6.54 31.25
C THR A 242 14.56 8.02 31.01
N ALA A 243 14.58 8.85 32.06
CA ALA A 243 14.31 10.29 31.93
C ALA A 243 15.23 10.98 30.92
N THR A 244 16.52 10.60 30.89
CA THR A 244 17.49 11.13 29.91
C THR A 244 17.12 10.74 28.49
N VAL A 245 16.87 9.45 28.23
CA VAL A 245 16.52 8.95 26.89
C VAL A 245 15.20 9.54 26.40
N GLN A 246 14.22 9.66 27.30
CA GLN A 246 12.94 10.29 26.96
C GLN A 246 13.15 11.76 26.55
N GLN A 247 13.96 12.51 27.29
CA GLN A 247 14.23 13.92 26.99
C GLN A 247 14.95 14.12 25.65
N GLU A 248 15.84 13.20 25.26
CA GLU A 248 16.52 13.25 23.95
C GLU A 248 15.52 13.23 22.80
N PHE A 249 14.53 12.33 22.81
CA PHE A 249 13.49 12.27 21.78
C PHE A 249 12.46 13.40 21.90
N VAL A 250 12.11 13.81 23.12
CA VAL A 250 11.21 14.96 23.36
C VAL A 250 11.79 16.23 22.75
N ALA A 251 13.09 16.47 22.90
CA ALA A 251 13.77 17.63 22.33
C ALA A 251 13.68 17.69 20.79
N LEU A 252 13.57 16.54 20.11
CA LEU A 252 13.36 16.50 18.65
C LEU A 252 11.99 17.06 18.25
N ILE A 253 10.98 16.84 19.09
CA ILE A 253 9.63 17.38 18.88
C ILE A 253 9.60 18.87 19.24
N GLU A 254 10.15 19.24 20.40
CA GLU A 254 10.13 20.62 20.90
C GLU A 254 10.95 21.58 20.02
N SER A 255 12.03 21.10 19.42
CA SER A 255 12.83 21.87 18.46
C SER A 255 12.18 21.99 17.08
N GLY A 256 11.08 21.28 16.83
CA GLY A 256 10.39 21.25 15.53
C GLY A 256 11.10 20.42 14.46
N GLN A 257 12.16 19.68 14.80
CA GLN A 257 12.83 18.76 13.86
C GLN A 257 11.92 17.58 13.48
N HIS A 258 11.10 17.12 14.43
CA HIS A 258 10.07 16.13 14.21
C HIS A 258 8.71 16.61 14.72
N THR A 259 7.63 16.09 14.13
CA THR A 259 6.30 16.14 14.73
C THR A 259 6.07 14.84 15.51
N PRO A 260 5.04 14.76 16.38
CA PRO A 260 4.65 13.48 16.99
C PRO A 260 4.44 12.36 15.96
N VAL A 261 3.80 12.70 14.83
CA VAL A 261 3.53 11.75 13.74
C VAL A 261 4.82 11.32 13.04
N SER A 262 5.71 12.25 12.67
CA SER A 262 6.95 11.88 11.96
C SER A 262 7.92 11.10 12.84
N LEU A 263 7.95 11.38 14.15
CA LEU A 263 8.72 10.56 15.10
C LEU A 263 8.11 9.16 15.26
N ALA A 264 6.78 9.04 15.30
CA ALA A 264 6.11 7.75 15.36
C ALA A 264 6.35 6.90 14.10
N MET A 265 6.33 7.53 12.91
CA MET A 265 6.69 6.86 11.65
C MET A 265 8.13 6.33 11.69
N LEU A 266 9.07 7.13 12.19
CA LEU A 266 10.45 6.70 12.36
C LEU A 266 10.54 5.48 13.31
N ALA A 267 9.85 5.55 14.46
CA ALA A 267 9.81 4.46 15.43
C ALA A 267 9.22 3.17 14.83
N ALA A 268 8.16 3.29 14.03
CA ALA A 268 7.46 2.19 13.38
C ALA A 268 8.33 1.45 12.34
N GLN A 269 9.29 2.13 11.73
CA GLN A 269 10.18 1.55 10.71
C GLN A 269 11.49 1.01 11.30
N THR A 270 11.72 1.13 12.61
CA THR A 270 12.93 0.59 13.24
C THR A 270 12.99 -0.94 13.13
N SER A 271 14.20 -1.48 13.01
CA SER A 271 14.43 -2.94 13.02
C SER A 271 13.88 -3.62 14.27
N LEU A 272 13.82 -2.92 15.41
CA LEU A 272 13.19 -3.41 16.63
C LEU A 272 11.70 -3.67 16.40
N ASN A 273 10.96 -2.67 15.89
CA ASN A 273 9.54 -2.83 15.59
C ASN A 273 9.29 -3.89 14.51
N LEU A 274 10.03 -3.85 13.40
CA LEU A 274 9.87 -4.80 12.30
C LEU A 274 10.14 -6.25 12.72
N THR A 275 11.09 -6.47 13.63
CA THR A 275 11.37 -7.81 14.18
C THR A 275 10.22 -8.30 15.06
N GLN A 276 9.73 -7.47 16.00
CA GLN A 276 8.68 -7.90 16.93
C GLN A 276 7.33 -8.18 16.25
N ILE A 277 7.03 -7.49 15.15
CA ILE A 277 5.80 -7.70 14.37
C ILE A 277 5.95 -8.76 13.27
N GLY A 278 7.11 -9.43 13.18
CA GLY A 278 7.32 -10.55 12.27
C GLY A 278 7.60 -10.18 10.81
N LEU A 279 7.90 -8.91 10.51
CA LEU A 279 8.25 -8.47 9.15
C LEU A 279 9.72 -8.75 8.77
N MET A 280 10.58 -9.16 9.70
CA MET A 280 11.97 -9.56 9.44
C MET A 280 12.28 -11.05 9.66
N GLY A 281 11.26 -11.93 9.80
CA GLY A 281 11.40 -13.36 10.14
C GLY A 281 10.76 -14.36 9.15
N THR A 282 11.05 -15.66 9.33
CA THR A 282 10.63 -16.81 8.51
C THR A 282 9.13 -17.12 8.53
N PRO A 283 8.64 -17.89 7.53
CA PRO A 283 8.09 -17.39 6.27
C PRO A 283 6.87 -16.47 6.49
N ALA A 284 6.56 -15.62 5.50
CA ALA A 284 5.37 -14.78 5.54
C ALA A 284 4.12 -15.64 5.80
N VAL A 285 3.37 -15.29 6.83
CA VAL A 285 2.03 -15.80 7.10
C VAL A 285 1.06 -14.71 6.64
N PRO A 286 -0.03 -15.04 5.94
CA PRO A 286 -1.01 -14.04 5.57
C PRO A 286 -1.61 -13.38 6.82
N LEU A 287 -1.86 -12.08 6.75
CA LEU A 287 -2.38 -11.32 7.87
C LEU A 287 -3.89 -11.48 7.97
N GLU A 288 -4.34 -12.03 9.09
CA GLU A 288 -5.75 -12.27 9.38
C GLU A 288 -6.47 -11.00 9.83
N TYR A 289 -7.64 -10.72 9.25
CA TYR A 289 -8.44 -9.57 9.66
C TYR A 289 -9.94 -9.78 9.45
N VAL A 290 -10.75 -8.93 10.08
CA VAL A 290 -12.20 -8.82 9.82
C VAL A 290 -12.49 -7.41 9.35
N SER A 291 -13.16 -7.27 8.21
CA SER A 291 -13.55 -5.94 7.72
C SER A 291 -14.50 -5.27 8.73
N PRO A 292 -14.40 -3.95 8.94
CA PRO A 292 -15.40 -3.21 9.70
C PRO A 292 -16.80 -3.48 9.12
N ALA A 293 -17.81 -3.57 9.97
CA ALA A 293 -19.19 -3.63 9.49
C ALA A 293 -19.49 -2.35 8.70
N ALA A 294 -20.08 -2.51 7.51
CA ALA A 294 -20.54 -1.40 6.67
C ALA A 294 -21.69 -0.63 7.33
#